data_AF-A0A8C9FNQ8-F1
#
_entry.id   AF-A0A8C9FNQ8-F1
#
_cell.length_a   1.000
_cell.length_b   1.000
_cell.length_c   1.000
_cell.angle_alpha   90.00
_cell.angle_beta   90.00
_cell.angle_gamma   90.00
#
_symmetry.space_group_name_H-M   'P 1'
#
loop_
_entity.id
_entity.type
_entity.pdbx_description
1 polymer ?
#
loop_
_entity_poly.entity_id
_entity_poly.type
_entity_poly.pdbx_seq_one_letter_code
_entity_poly.pdbx_strand_id
1 'polypeptide(L)'
;MSAVEWRGAAGFAFRPLPQKAFPCLQDRDIRERLLKWSMQGSIAAQAFSFDQQFKPYQKDEFVMAFFNDQNVTSNLKLLSASGQWTTLGKFRIN
;
A
#
# COMPACT_ATOMS: atom_id res chain seq x y z
N MET A 1 -34.29 -12.73 -7.57
CA MET A 1 -33.20 -12.63 -6.58
C MET A 1 -31.94 -13.10 -7.28
N SER A 2 -31.16 -12.19 -7.88
CA SER A 2 -29.96 -12.58 -8.61
C SER A 2 -28.82 -12.76 -7.63
N ALA A 3 -28.29 -13.98 -7.58
CA ALA A 3 -27.03 -14.28 -6.92
C ALA A 3 -25.95 -13.39 -7.54
N VAL A 4 -25.45 -12.44 -6.76
CA VAL A 4 -24.17 -11.78 -7.06
C VAL A 4 -23.10 -12.85 -6.83
N GLU A 5 -22.82 -13.62 -7.87
CA GLU A 5 -21.52 -14.26 -8.04
C GLU A 5 -20.48 -13.15 -7.97
N TRP A 6 -19.78 -13.04 -6.84
CA TRP A 6 -18.54 -12.28 -6.76
C TRP A 6 -17.47 -13.06 -7.55
N ARG A 7 -17.62 -13.10 -8.88
CA ARG A 7 -16.51 -13.44 -9.76
C ARG A 7 -15.47 -12.37 -9.52
N GLY A 8 -14.28 -12.82 -9.08
CA GLY A 8 -13.21 -12.01 -8.54
C GLY A 8 -13.06 -10.66 -9.24
N ALA A 9 -12.90 -9.62 -8.43
CA ALA A 9 -12.57 -8.26 -8.84
C ALA A 9 -11.64 -8.30 -10.06
N ALA A 10 -12.00 -7.55 -11.09
CA ALA A 10 -11.28 -7.49 -12.35
C ALA A 10 -9.75 -7.39 -12.13
N GLY A 11 -9.04 -8.49 -12.43
CA GLY A 11 -7.68 -8.61 -12.96
C GLY A 11 -6.51 -7.72 -12.49
N PHE A 12 -6.62 -6.91 -11.45
CA PHE A 12 -5.49 -6.08 -11.02
C PHE A 12 -4.39 -6.94 -10.39
N ALA A 13 -3.17 -6.79 -10.88
CA ALA A 13 -2.00 -7.48 -10.34
C ALA A 13 -0.98 -6.44 -9.90
N PHE A 14 -0.73 -6.41 -8.59
CA PHE A 14 0.15 -5.42 -7.97
C PHE A 14 1.55 -6.00 -7.75
N ARG A 15 2.57 -5.23 -8.14
CA ARG A 15 3.97 -5.66 -8.03
C ARG A 15 4.76 -4.66 -7.19
N PRO A 16 5.36 -5.08 -6.07
CA PRO A 16 6.20 -4.20 -5.26
C PRO A 16 7.42 -3.75 -6.05
N LEU A 17 7.82 -2.50 -5.88
CA LEU A 17 9.02 -1.92 -6.48
C LEU A 17 10.04 -1.57 -5.39
N PRO A 18 10.74 -2.56 -4.80
CA PRO A 18 11.63 -2.34 -3.67
C PRO A 18 12.81 -1.43 -3.99
N GLN A 19 13.28 -1.41 -5.24
CA GLN A 19 14.34 -0.51 -5.69
C GLN A 19 13.89 0.93 -5.99
N LYS A 20 12.59 1.24 -5.86
CA LYS A 20 12.10 2.60 -6.13
C LYS A 20 12.59 3.54 -5.02
N ALA A 21 13.52 4.41 -5.35
CA ALA A 21 13.98 5.46 -4.45
C ALA A 21 12.99 6.63 -4.41
N PHE A 22 12.92 7.28 -3.26
CA PHE A 22 12.16 8.51 -3.03
C PHE A 22 13.13 9.62 -2.58
N PRO A 23 13.82 10.30 -3.51
CA PRO A 23 14.86 11.27 -3.18
C PRO A 23 14.37 12.41 -2.28
N CYS A 24 13.10 12.81 -2.41
CA CYS A 24 12.49 13.82 -1.55
C CYS A 24 12.53 13.46 -0.05
N LEU A 25 12.50 12.18 0.31
CA LEU A 25 12.61 11.74 1.71
C LEU A 25 14.06 11.70 2.21
N GLN A 26 15.03 11.79 1.31
CA GLN A 26 16.47 11.85 1.64
C GLN A 26 16.98 13.29 1.74
N ASP A 27 16.23 14.24 1.18
CA ASP A 27 16.52 15.66 1.25
C ASP A 27 16.64 16.16 2.70
N ARG A 28 17.60 17.06 2.93
CA ARG A 28 17.91 17.55 4.27
C ARG A 28 16.75 18.33 4.88
N ASP A 29 16.16 19.26 4.13
CA ASP A 29 15.09 20.12 4.64
C ASP A 29 13.85 19.28 4.95
N ILE A 30 13.56 18.29 4.12
CA ILE A 30 12.45 17.35 4.36
C ILE A 30 12.73 16.50 5.61
N ARG A 31 13.95 15.98 5.79
CA ARG A 31 14.30 15.21 6.99
C ARG A 31 14.23 16.06 8.26
N GLU A 32 14.70 17.30 8.23
CA GLU A 32 14.59 18.23 9.36
C GLU A 32 13.13 18.53 9.70
N ARG A 33 12.25 18.64 8.69
CA ARG A 33 10.81 18.75 8.92
C ARG A 33 10.25 17.44 9.50
N LEU A 34 10.53 16.28 8.94
CA LEU A 34 10.05 15.02 9.50
C LEU A 34 10.50 14.82 10.96
N LEU A 35 11.69 15.26 11.32
CA LEU A 35 12.17 15.26 12.70
C LEU A 35 11.35 16.18 13.61
N LYS A 36 11.11 17.43 13.18
CA LYS A 36 10.33 18.42 13.95
C LYS A 36 8.93 17.95 14.32
N TRP A 37 8.34 17.07 13.50
CA TRP A 37 7.00 16.53 13.69
C TRP A 37 7.01 15.12 14.30
N SER A 38 8.15 14.61 14.75
CA SER A 38 8.32 13.23 15.25
C SER A 38 7.89 12.15 14.25
N MET A 39 7.99 12.47 12.95
CA MET A 39 7.66 11.58 11.83
C MET A 39 8.88 10.83 11.30
N GLN A 40 10.08 11.24 11.68
CA GLN A 40 11.31 10.59 11.23
C GLN A 40 11.39 9.17 11.81
N GLY A 41 11.45 8.16 10.93
CA GLY A 41 11.50 6.74 11.30
C GLY A 41 10.12 6.09 11.54
N SER A 42 9.04 6.89 11.64
CA SER A 42 7.67 6.41 11.72
C SER A 42 6.90 6.49 10.39
N ILE A 43 7.51 7.07 9.35
CA ILE A 43 7.00 7.09 7.99
C ILE A 43 7.89 6.28 7.04
N ALA A 44 7.27 5.60 6.08
CA ALA A 44 7.96 4.92 4.98
C ALA A 44 7.17 5.15 3.68
N ALA A 45 7.88 5.45 2.59
CA ALA A 45 7.30 5.43 1.26
C ALA A 45 7.55 4.08 0.59
N GLN A 46 6.53 3.56 -0.07
CA GLN A 46 6.55 2.28 -0.76
C GLN A 46 5.86 2.45 -2.11
N ALA A 47 6.38 1.80 -3.14
CA ALA A 47 5.82 1.85 -4.48
C ALA A 47 5.36 0.47 -4.92
N PHE A 48 4.19 0.45 -5.55
CA PHE A 48 3.64 -0.70 -6.25
C PHE A 48 3.29 -0.28 -7.67
N SER A 49 3.46 -1.18 -8.62
CA SER A 49 3.06 -1.00 -10.01
C SER A 49 1.88 -1.90 -10.35
N PHE A 50 1.10 -1.49 -11.34
CA PHE A 50 0.07 -2.28 -11.98
C PHE A 50 0.05 -1.92 -13.47
N ASP A 51 -0.22 -2.90 -14.33
CA ASP A 51 -0.14 -2.74 -15.80
C ASP A 51 -1.51 -2.78 -16.47
N GLN A 52 -2.57 -3.08 -15.71
CA GLN A 52 -3.92 -3.25 -16.26
C GLN A 52 -4.57 -1.90 -16.58
N GLN A 53 -5.48 -1.90 -17.55
CA GLN A 53 -6.28 -0.72 -17.86
C GLN A 53 -7.12 -0.32 -16.64
N PHE A 54 -7.02 0.95 -16.27
CA PHE A 54 -7.79 1.55 -15.19
C PHE A 54 -8.85 2.48 -15.78
N LYS A 55 -10.10 2.33 -15.33
CA LYS A 55 -11.19 3.25 -15.65
C LYS A 55 -11.62 4.00 -14.39
N PRO A 56 -11.90 5.32 -14.44
CA PRO A 56 -12.16 6.12 -13.24
C PRO A 56 -13.27 5.59 -12.33
N TYR A 57 -14.30 4.96 -12.90
CA TYR A 57 -15.42 4.39 -12.14
C TYR A 57 -15.03 3.14 -11.32
N GLN A 58 -13.89 2.51 -11.60
CA GLN A 58 -13.39 1.33 -10.88
C GLN A 58 -12.56 1.70 -9.65
N LYS A 59 -12.48 2.98 -9.27
CA LYS A 59 -11.65 3.45 -8.15
C LYS A 59 -11.88 2.65 -6.86
N ASP A 60 -13.14 2.35 -6.53
CA ASP A 60 -13.49 1.68 -5.27
C ASP A 60 -13.12 0.19 -5.34
N GLU A 61 -13.37 -0.46 -6.48
CA GLU A 61 -12.93 -1.83 -6.75
C GLU A 61 -11.40 -1.97 -6.75
N PHE A 62 -10.70 -0.99 -7.33
CA PHE A 62 -9.23 -0.95 -7.38
C PHE A 62 -8.63 -0.85 -5.98
N VAL A 63 -9.15 0.04 -5.14
CA VAL A 63 -8.70 0.18 -3.75
C VAL A 63 -8.97 -1.10 -2.97
N MET A 64 -10.16 -1.69 -3.12
CA MET A 64 -10.47 -2.98 -2.49
C MET A 64 -9.55 -4.11 -3.00
N ALA A 65 -9.27 -4.17 -4.30
CA ALA A 65 -8.36 -5.16 -4.88
C ALA A 65 -6.93 -4.99 -4.35
N PHE A 66 -6.45 -3.76 -4.21
CA PHE A 66 -5.12 -3.45 -3.68
C PHE A 66 -4.94 -4.00 -2.26
N PHE A 67 -5.86 -3.71 -1.34
CA PHE A 67 -5.74 -4.16 0.05
C PHE A 67 -6.03 -5.64 0.26
N ASN A 68 -6.68 -6.31 -0.71
CA ASN A 68 -6.91 -7.75 -0.68
C ASN A 68 -5.85 -8.57 -1.44
N ASP A 69 -4.96 -7.92 -2.19
CA ASP A 69 -3.93 -8.60 -2.96
C ASP A 69 -2.85 -9.22 -2.05
N GLN A 70 -2.45 -10.45 -2.36
CA GLN A 70 -1.49 -11.19 -1.54
C GLN A 70 -0.07 -10.58 -1.60
N ASN A 71 0.35 -10.06 -2.75
CA ASN A 71 1.64 -9.41 -2.88
C ASN A 71 1.66 -8.09 -2.12
N VAL A 72 0.57 -7.32 -2.16
CA VAL A 72 0.44 -6.09 -1.37
C VAL A 72 0.45 -6.40 0.12
N THR A 73 -0.45 -7.27 0.59
CA THR A 73 -0.56 -7.60 2.02
C THR A 73 0.72 -8.16 2.63
N SER A 74 1.50 -8.91 1.85
CA SER A 74 2.78 -9.51 2.29
C SER A 74 3.97 -8.56 2.24
N ASN A 75 3.88 -7.43 1.53
CA ASN A 75 5.01 -6.51 1.34
C ASN A 75 4.76 -5.11 1.89
N LEU A 76 3.50 -4.67 1.99
CA LEU A 76 3.14 -3.35 2.46
C LEU A 76 3.49 -3.23 3.95
N LYS A 77 4.58 -2.49 4.20
CA LYS A 77 5.05 -2.19 5.55
C LYS A 77 4.13 -1.19 6.24
N LEU A 78 3.88 -1.45 7.51
CA LEU A 78 3.13 -0.63 8.45
C LEU A 78 3.91 -0.53 9.74
N LEU A 79 3.74 0.57 10.44
CA LEU A 79 4.27 0.73 11.78
C LEU A 79 3.24 0.19 12.78
N SER A 80 3.62 -0.78 13.61
CA SER A 80 2.77 -1.29 14.68
C SER A 80 2.61 -0.25 15.80
N ALA A 81 1.64 -0.46 16.68
CA ALA A 81 1.48 0.34 17.90
C ALA A 81 2.72 0.28 18.82
N SER A 82 3.53 -0.78 18.73
CA SER A 82 4.80 -0.92 19.45
C SER A 82 5.99 -0.25 18.75
N GLY A 83 5.76 0.47 17.65
CA GLY A 83 6.81 1.16 16.89
C GLY A 83 7.69 0.24 16.06
N GLN A 84 7.26 -1.02 15.83
CA GLN A 84 7.99 -1.98 15.01
C GLN A 84 7.41 -2.02 13.60
N TRP A 85 8.28 -2.08 12.59
CA TRP A 85 7.84 -2.26 11.22
C TRP A 85 7.38 -3.71 11.00
N THR A 86 6.14 -3.87 10.58
CA THR A 86 5.52 -5.15 10.22
C THR A 86 4.87 -5.04 8.83
N THR A 87 4.39 -6.14 8.28
CA THR A 87 3.60 -6.14 7.05
C THR A 87 2.11 -6.18 7.38
N LEU A 88 1.25 -5.68 6.49
CA LEU A 88 -0.22 -5.71 6.65
C LEU A 88 -0.74 -7.12 7.00
N GLY A 89 -0.12 -8.17 6.43
CA GLY A 89 -0.54 -9.55 6.68
C GLY A 89 -1.93 -9.84 6.11
N LYS A 90 -2.45 -11.06 6.33
CA LYS A 90 -3.84 -11.36 5.97
C LYS A 90 -4.75 -10.55 6.90
N PHE A 91 -5.47 -9.57 6.33
CA PHE A 91 -6.53 -8.83 7.00
C PHE A 91 -7.56 -9.84 7.55
N ARG A 92 -7.44 -10.20 8.83
CA ARG A 92 -8.40 -11.08 9.52
C ARG A 92 -9.18 -10.20 10.48
N ILE A 93 -10.31 -9.70 10.01
CA ILE A 93 -11.31 -9.05 10.85
C ILE A 93 -11.93 -10.21 11.66
N ASN A 94 -11.68 -10.23 12.97
CA ASN A 94 -12.45 -11.04 13.92
C ASN A 94 -13.59 -10.19 14.46
#